data_AF-A0A2E2XM69-F1
#
_entry.id   AF-A0A2E2XM69-F1
#
_cell.length_a   1.000
_cell.length_b   1.000
_cell.length_c   1.000
_cell.angle_alpha   90.00
_cell.angle_beta   90.00
_cell.angle_gamma   90.00
#
_symmetry.space_group_name_H-M   'P 1'
#
loop_
_entity.id
_entity.type
_entity.pdbx_description
1 polymer ?
#
loop_
_entity_poly.entity_id
_entity_poly.type
_entity_poly.pdbx_seq_one_letter_code
_entity_poly.pdbx_strand_id
1 'polypeptide(L)'
;MNVLGANPSYTNAASGLVTPQSESSEQKARTKTDSVNESPSYRVSISDDEQSHSMAERDKKVSEKYEASVNEIVEQQSASLEDLPPLTFFTEADVENYQQTLMAELNSRGIDTSEPIDFGFDYQGKVIVKNDHPDKAAIEAIFEDDMDLRNGMVKASNYFLFQEIYELHQQWADKIDSGVSEEVAGAWLVNTVQSAVSKSGEGLTLADGKFADPFSSASKNTQALKAYQL
;
A
#
# COMPACT_ATOMS: atom_id res chain seq x y z
N MET A 1 13.01 47.24 -40.00
CA MET A 1 14.03 47.77 -39.06
C MET A 1 14.35 46.67 -38.07
N ASN A 2 15.63 46.27 -38.04
CA ASN A 2 16.25 45.25 -37.19
C ASN A 2 16.24 45.63 -35.71
N VAL A 3 16.09 44.65 -34.81
CA VAL A 3 16.94 44.38 -33.61
C VAL A 3 16.65 42.91 -33.19
N LEU A 4 17.50 41.90 -33.43
CA LEU A 4 18.70 41.43 -32.70
C LEU A 4 18.52 41.12 -31.20
N GLY A 5 18.74 39.86 -30.85
CA GLY A 5 19.01 39.34 -29.50
C GLY A 5 18.45 37.92 -29.33
N ALA A 6 19.12 36.90 -28.79
CA ALA A 6 20.52 36.59 -28.49
C ALA A 6 20.49 35.10 -28.06
N ASN A 7 21.40 34.28 -28.61
CA ASN A 7 21.58 32.86 -28.29
C ASN A 7 22.19 32.68 -26.88
N PRO A 8 21.75 31.68 -26.07
CA PRO A 8 22.56 31.19 -24.97
C PRO A 8 23.48 30.04 -25.42
N SER A 9 24.77 30.24 -25.16
CA SER A 9 25.88 29.31 -25.40
C SER A 9 25.82 28.09 -24.49
N TYR A 10 26.00 26.90 -25.09
CA TYR A 10 26.30 25.66 -24.38
C TYR A 10 27.79 25.64 -24.00
N THR A 11 28.08 25.44 -22.72
CA THR A 11 29.42 25.04 -22.25
C THR A 11 29.30 23.66 -21.63
N ASN A 12 30.02 22.71 -22.23
CA ASN A 12 30.10 21.32 -21.83
C ASN A 12 31.52 21.12 -21.28
N ALA A 13 31.65 20.95 -19.97
CA ALA A 13 32.94 20.73 -19.31
C ALA A 13 33.12 19.25 -19.02
N ALA A 14 34.14 18.67 -19.66
CA ALA A 14 34.66 17.34 -19.40
C ALA A 14 35.50 17.29 -18.11
N SER A 15 35.71 16.07 -17.62
CA SER A 15 36.68 15.57 -16.60
C SER A 15 35.97 14.99 -15.38
N GLY A 16 36.29 13.81 -14.86
CA GLY A 16 37.42 12.94 -15.15
C GLY A 16 37.24 11.55 -14.56
N LEU A 17 37.96 10.63 -15.20
CA LEU A 17 38.17 9.24 -14.85
C LEU A 17 39.04 9.16 -13.58
N VAL A 18 38.59 8.44 -12.54
CA VAL A 18 39.47 8.00 -11.45
C VAL A 18 39.12 6.54 -11.12
N THR A 19 40.03 5.64 -11.50
CA THR A 19 40.31 4.39 -10.77
C THR A 19 41.64 4.62 -10.06
N PRO A 20 41.84 4.10 -8.84
CA PRO A 20 42.73 2.94 -8.79
C PRO A 20 42.46 1.92 -7.65
N GLN A 21 43.02 0.74 -7.90
CA GLN A 21 43.71 -0.19 -6.99
C GLN A 21 42.96 -0.96 -5.90
N SER A 22 42.84 -2.26 -6.19
CA SER A 22 43.05 -3.36 -5.25
C SER A 22 44.38 -3.22 -4.51
N GLU A 23 44.35 -3.42 -3.20
CA GLU A 23 45.47 -3.97 -2.44
C GLU A 23 45.02 -5.21 -1.68
N SER A 24 45.69 -6.30 -2.02
CA SER A 24 45.74 -7.57 -1.31
C SER A 24 46.69 -7.44 -0.12
N SER A 25 46.34 -8.04 1.02
CA SER A 25 47.31 -8.47 2.03
C SER A 25 46.73 -9.62 2.86
N GLU A 26 47.29 -10.81 2.60
CA GLU A 26 47.27 -11.98 3.48
C GLU A 26 48.00 -11.70 4.81
N GLN A 27 47.50 -12.30 5.91
CA GLN A 27 48.23 -12.91 7.05
C GLN A 27 47.18 -13.32 8.10
N LYS A 28 46.79 -14.58 8.32
CA LYS A 28 47.51 -15.80 8.77
C LYS A 28 48.09 -15.72 10.20
N ALA A 29 47.28 -16.08 11.20
CA ALA A 29 47.64 -16.92 12.37
C ALA A 29 46.37 -17.15 13.24
N ARG A 30 45.78 -18.36 13.24
CA ARG A 30 45.92 -19.40 14.28
C ARG A 30 45.84 -18.88 15.74
N THR A 31 44.69 -19.13 16.37
CA THR A 31 44.68 -19.83 17.68
C THR A 31 43.40 -20.64 17.83
N LYS A 32 43.62 -21.85 18.32
CA LYS A 32 42.70 -22.95 18.56
C LYS A 32 42.25 -22.86 20.01
N THR A 33 40.95 -22.86 20.28
CA THR A 33 40.41 -23.26 21.57
C THR A 33 39.08 -23.96 21.35
N ASP A 34 39.11 -25.24 21.69
CA ASP A 34 37.98 -26.15 21.81
C ASP A 34 36.89 -25.56 22.71
N SER A 35 35.63 -25.67 22.28
CA SER A 35 34.50 -25.78 23.18
C SER A 35 33.41 -26.59 22.49
N VAL A 36 33.47 -27.89 22.73
CA VAL A 36 32.41 -28.85 22.48
C VAL A 36 31.30 -28.49 23.47
N ASN A 37 30.22 -27.87 23.00
CA ASN A 37 28.99 -27.76 23.78
C ASN A 37 28.09 -28.93 23.38
N GLU A 38 28.18 -29.99 24.18
CA GLU A 38 27.38 -31.19 24.08
C GLU A 38 25.90 -30.84 24.24
N SER A 39 25.10 -31.20 23.23
CA SER A 39 23.64 -31.23 23.36
C SER A 39 23.26 -32.30 24.38
N PRO A 40 22.36 -32.04 25.35
CA PRO A 40 21.86 -33.09 26.22
C PRO A 40 21.01 -34.07 25.39
N SER A 41 21.59 -35.22 25.06
CA SER A 41 20.88 -36.37 24.51
C SER A 41 20.08 -37.03 25.64
N TYR A 42 18.80 -36.73 25.72
CA TYR A 42 17.87 -37.50 26.52
C TYR A 42 17.57 -38.82 25.80
N ARG A 43 18.30 -39.89 26.15
CA ARG A 43 17.84 -41.25 25.88
C ARG A 43 16.71 -41.57 26.85
N VAL A 44 15.47 -41.35 26.41
CA VAL A 44 14.30 -41.89 27.08
C VAL A 44 14.16 -43.34 26.63
N SER A 45 14.55 -44.27 27.49
CA SER A 45 14.14 -45.68 27.35
C SER A 45 12.66 -45.75 27.73
N ILE A 46 11.77 -45.84 26.74
CA ILE A 46 10.38 -46.22 26.97
C ILE A 46 10.31 -47.73 26.77
N SER A 47 10.00 -48.43 27.86
CA SER A 47 9.65 -49.85 27.85
C SER A 47 8.39 -50.05 27.01
N ASP A 48 8.44 -51.07 26.16
CA ASP A 48 7.59 -51.30 24.98
C ASP A 48 6.24 -51.96 25.31
N ASP A 49 5.55 -51.55 26.40
CA ASP A 49 4.36 -52.31 26.85
C ASP A 49 3.11 -51.51 27.28
N GLU A 50 3.07 -50.17 27.20
CA GLU A 50 1.84 -49.43 27.56
C GLU A 50 1.48 -48.25 26.62
N GLN A 51 1.90 -48.30 25.34
CA GLN A 51 1.70 -47.18 24.41
C GLN A 51 0.57 -47.36 23.38
N SER A 52 -0.22 -48.44 23.44
CA SER A 52 -1.31 -48.66 22.47
C SER A 52 -2.66 -48.05 22.88
N HIS A 53 -2.93 -47.92 24.18
CA HIS A 53 -4.23 -47.41 24.66
C HIS A 53 -4.32 -45.88 24.77
N SER A 54 -3.17 -45.19 24.87
CA SER A 54 -3.13 -43.74 25.05
C SER A 54 -3.22 -42.92 23.74
N MET A 55 -2.92 -43.48 22.58
CA MET A 55 -3.03 -42.77 21.30
C MET A 55 -4.46 -42.78 20.77
N ALA A 56 -5.15 -43.93 20.83
CA ALA A 56 -6.52 -44.05 20.36
C ALA A 56 -7.50 -43.07 21.05
N GLU A 57 -7.35 -42.83 22.36
CA GLU A 57 -8.18 -41.85 23.07
C GLU A 57 -7.80 -40.40 22.78
N ARG A 58 -6.52 -40.10 22.53
CA ARG A 58 -6.07 -38.76 22.13
C ARG A 58 -6.53 -38.42 20.71
N ASP A 59 -6.42 -39.35 19.78
CA ASP A 59 -6.84 -39.16 18.40
C ASP A 59 -8.36 -38.97 18.31
N LYS A 60 -9.12 -39.72 19.12
CA LYS A 60 -10.58 -39.54 19.23
C LYS A 60 -10.97 -38.18 19.80
N LYS A 61 -10.28 -37.72 20.85
CA LYS A 61 -10.56 -36.42 21.49
C LYS A 61 -10.11 -35.22 20.65
N VAL A 62 -9.09 -35.39 19.81
CA VAL A 62 -8.65 -34.38 18.83
C VAL A 62 -9.63 -34.31 17.64
N SER A 63 -10.09 -35.46 17.14
CA SER A 63 -11.14 -35.55 16.11
C SER A 63 -12.46 -34.92 16.58
N GLU A 64 -12.93 -35.24 17.78
CA GLU A 64 -14.16 -34.67 18.34
C GLU A 64 -14.06 -33.15 18.55
N LYS A 65 -12.89 -32.63 18.95
CA LYS A 65 -12.64 -31.17 19.04
C LYS A 65 -12.61 -30.49 17.68
N TYR A 66 -12.06 -31.16 16.65
CA TYR A 66 -12.05 -30.63 15.29
C TYR A 66 -13.46 -30.59 14.70
N GLU A 67 -14.24 -31.65 14.85
CA GLU A 67 -15.62 -31.69 14.33
C GLU A 67 -16.55 -30.72 15.06
N ALA A 68 -16.39 -30.56 16.38
CA ALA A 68 -17.11 -29.54 17.14
C ALA A 68 -16.73 -28.11 16.70
N SER A 69 -15.43 -27.84 16.49
CA SER A 69 -14.97 -26.53 16.02
C SER A 69 -15.37 -26.25 14.57
N VAL A 70 -15.43 -27.27 13.70
CA VAL A 70 -15.89 -27.13 12.32
C VAL A 70 -17.40 -26.89 12.28
N ASN A 71 -18.19 -27.57 13.10
CA ASN A 71 -19.63 -27.31 13.20
C ASN A 71 -19.95 -25.93 13.80
N GLU A 72 -19.16 -25.47 14.78
CA GLU A 72 -19.31 -24.12 15.36
C GLU A 72 -18.96 -23.02 14.34
N ILE A 73 -18.00 -23.26 13.44
CA ILE A 73 -17.66 -22.34 12.33
C ILE A 73 -18.75 -22.36 11.24
N VAL A 74 -19.33 -23.53 10.95
CA VAL A 74 -20.38 -23.68 9.93
C VAL A 74 -21.70 -23.07 10.38
N GLU A 75 -22.04 -23.09 11.67
CA GLU A 75 -23.27 -22.48 12.20
C GLU A 75 -23.19 -20.95 12.34
N GLN A 76 -22.01 -20.33 12.36
CA GLN A 76 -21.90 -18.90 12.63
C GLN A 76 -21.91 -17.98 11.40
N GLN A 77 -21.63 -18.43 10.18
CA GLN A 77 -21.62 -17.53 9.01
C GLN A 77 -21.96 -18.22 7.69
N SER A 78 -23.19 -18.72 7.54
CA SER A 78 -23.78 -18.90 6.21
C SER A 78 -24.57 -17.66 5.81
N ALA A 79 -23.92 -16.49 5.77
CA ALA A 79 -24.46 -15.38 5.00
C ALA A 79 -24.28 -15.78 3.53
N SER A 80 -25.37 -16.03 2.82
CA SER A 80 -25.26 -16.35 1.40
C SER A 80 -24.77 -15.10 0.66
N LEU A 81 -24.06 -15.28 -0.47
CA LEU A 81 -23.69 -14.17 -1.35
C LEU A 81 -24.92 -13.35 -1.81
N GLU A 82 -26.11 -13.95 -1.76
CA GLU A 82 -27.41 -13.36 -2.11
C GLU A 82 -27.96 -12.45 -0.99
N ASP A 83 -27.48 -12.63 0.25
CA ASP A 83 -27.83 -11.78 1.40
C ASP A 83 -26.90 -10.58 1.55
N LEU A 84 -25.87 -10.47 0.70
CA LEU A 84 -25.01 -9.29 0.68
C LEU A 84 -25.77 -8.10 0.06
N PRO A 85 -25.70 -6.91 0.67
CA PRO A 85 -26.28 -5.72 0.06
C PRO A 85 -25.66 -5.48 -1.32
N PRO A 86 -26.42 -4.88 -2.27
CA PRO A 86 -25.88 -4.50 -3.57
C PRO A 86 -24.59 -3.70 -3.40
N LEU A 87 -23.59 -4.00 -4.24
CA LEU A 87 -22.35 -3.25 -4.24
C LEU A 87 -22.63 -1.80 -4.63
N THR A 88 -22.57 -0.90 -3.64
CA THR A 88 -22.69 0.54 -3.86
C THR A 88 -21.31 1.14 -4.01
N PHE A 89 -21.09 1.90 -5.07
CA PHE A 89 -19.89 2.73 -5.18
C PHE A 89 -19.95 3.88 -4.18
N PHE A 90 -18.80 4.25 -3.65
CA PHE A 90 -18.66 5.45 -2.82
C PHE A 90 -18.98 6.69 -3.66
N THR A 91 -19.73 7.60 -3.06
CA THR A 91 -20.18 8.84 -3.69
C THR A 91 -19.37 10.02 -3.18
N GLU A 92 -19.46 11.17 -3.86
CA GLU A 92 -18.87 12.42 -3.38
C GLU A 92 -19.39 12.79 -1.99
N ALA A 93 -20.69 12.59 -1.76
CA ALA A 93 -21.31 12.83 -0.47
C ALA A 93 -20.72 11.94 0.64
N ASP A 94 -20.31 10.71 0.35
CA ASP A 94 -19.62 9.85 1.32
C ASP A 94 -18.26 10.41 1.70
N VAL A 95 -17.51 10.97 0.74
CA VAL A 95 -16.22 11.62 0.98
C VAL A 95 -16.40 12.89 1.80
N GLU A 96 -17.39 13.72 1.47
CA GLU A 96 -17.69 14.95 2.23
C GLU A 96 -18.13 14.65 3.67
N ASN A 97 -19.00 13.66 3.86
CA ASN A 97 -19.42 13.23 5.20
C ASN A 97 -18.22 12.71 6.01
N TYR A 98 -17.37 11.89 5.39
CA TYR A 98 -16.15 11.41 6.04
C TYR A 98 -15.18 12.55 6.38
N GLN A 99 -14.98 13.53 5.49
CA GLN A 99 -14.17 14.72 5.78
C GLN A 99 -14.71 15.49 6.98
N GLN A 100 -16.01 15.67 7.09
CA GLN A 100 -16.62 16.34 8.24
C GLN A 100 -16.39 15.56 9.53
N THR A 101 -16.57 14.23 9.51
CA THR A 101 -16.28 13.37 10.67
C THR A 101 -14.82 13.43 11.08
N LEU A 102 -13.89 13.31 10.12
CA LEU A 102 -12.46 13.39 10.37
C LEU A 102 -12.07 14.75 10.95
N MET A 103 -12.57 15.85 10.37
CA MET A 103 -12.30 17.20 10.87
C MET A 103 -12.86 17.41 12.28
N ALA A 104 -14.05 16.89 12.58
CA ALA A 104 -14.60 16.95 13.92
C ALA A 104 -13.72 16.21 14.94
N GLU A 105 -13.19 15.04 14.57
CA GLU A 105 -12.33 14.24 15.43
C GLU A 105 -10.93 14.86 15.63
N LEU A 106 -10.34 15.42 14.57
CA LEU A 106 -9.07 16.17 14.66
C LEU A 106 -9.23 17.40 15.56
N ASN A 107 -10.32 18.16 15.37
CA ASN A 107 -10.61 19.36 16.16
C ASN A 107 -10.90 19.04 17.64
N SER A 108 -11.59 17.92 17.93
CA SER A 108 -11.91 17.53 19.30
C SER A 108 -10.65 17.24 20.14
N ARG A 109 -9.56 16.86 19.47
CA ARG A 109 -8.24 16.59 20.06
C ARG A 109 -7.27 17.77 19.99
N GLY A 110 -7.71 18.90 19.42
CA GLY A 110 -6.92 20.12 19.31
C GLY A 110 -5.78 20.03 18.28
N ILE A 111 -5.89 19.14 17.29
CA ILE A 111 -4.92 18.98 16.22
C ILE A 111 -5.05 20.17 15.26
N ASP A 112 -3.92 20.79 14.91
CA ASP A 112 -3.90 21.84 13.91
C ASP A 112 -4.09 21.23 12.52
N THR A 113 -5.05 21.74 11.75
CA THR A 113 -5.36 21.31 10.38
C THR A 113 -5.11 22.41 9.35
N SER A 114 -4.51 23.53 9.79
CA SER A 114 -4.05 24.59 8.90
C SER A 114 -2.78 24.20 8.14
N GLU A 115 -1.98 23.28 8.69
CA GLU A 115 -0.90 22.61 7.97
C GLU A 115 -1.46 21.39 7.22
N PRO A 116 -1.01 21.14 5.97
CA PRO A 116 -1.41 19.94 5.24
C PRO A 116 -1.01 18.66 5.99
N ILE A 117 -1.85 17.64 5.93
CA ILE A 117 -1.59 16.31 6.49
C ILE A 117 -1.53 15.31 5.32
N ASP A 118 -0.35 14.72 5.10
CA ASP A 118 -0.13 13.72 4.06
C ASP A 118 -0.35 12.32 4.62
N PHE A 119 -1.55 11.78 4.47
CA PHE A 119 -1.87 10.42 4.87
C PHE A 119 -1.28 9.40 3.89
N GLY A 120 -0.85 8.27 4.41
CA GLY A 120 -0.45 7.07 3.68
C GLY A 120 -0.84 5.80 4.42
N PHE A 121 -0.46 4.65 3.87
CA PHE A 121 -0.66 3.35 4.51
C PHE A 121 0.67 2.62 4.70
N ASP A 122 0.83 1.95 5.83
CA ASP A 122 1.95 1.03 6.03
C ASP A 122 1.66 -0.36 5.42
N TYR A 123 2.62 -1.28 5.53
CA TYR A 123 2.48 -2.65 5.02
C TYR A 123 1.42 -3.50 5.76
N GLN A 124 0.93 -3.01 6.91
CA GLN A 124 -0.12 -3.65 7.70
C GLN A 124 -1.50 -3.01 7.45
N GLY A 125 -1.57 -1.99 6.59
CA GLY A 125 -2.80 -1.25 6.29
C GLY A 125 -3.17 -0.20 7.34
N LYS A 126 -2.25 0.18 8.24
CA LYS A 126 -2.44 1.28 9.19
C LYS A 126 -2.27 2.62 8.48
N VAL A 127 -3.05 3.60 8.89
CA VAL A 127 -2.90 4.98 8.40
C VAL A 127 -1.70 5.61 9.08
N ILE A 128 -0.79 6.17 8.28
CA ILE A 128 0.40 6.88 8.73
C ILE A 128 0.40 8.30 8.21
N VAL A 129 1.06 9.23 8.91
CA VAL A 129 1.32 10.59 8.44
C VAL A 129 2.74 10.64 7.85
N LYS A 130 2.85 10.98 6.56
CA LYS A 130 4.10 10.95 5.80
C LYS A 130 4.93 12.22 5.96
N ASN A 131 4.28 13.37 6.18
CA ASN A 131 4.96 14.64 6.39
C ASN A 131 5.31 14.86 7.88
N ASP A 132 6.19 15.84 8.14
CA ASP A 132 6.64 16.20 9.49
C ASP A 132 5.60 17.06 10.23
N HIS A 133 4.39 16.53 10.41
CA HIS A 133 3.32 17.21 11.14
C HIS A 133 3.59 17.15 12.66
N PRO A 134 3.47 18.27 13.41
CA PRO A 134 3.73 18.29 14.86
C PRO A 134 2.88 17.30 15.64
N ASP A 135 1.63 17.12 15.20
CA ASP A 135 0.66 16.20 15.83
C ASP A 135 0.64 14.80 15.20
N LYS A 136 1.66 14.40 14.43
CA LYS A 136 1.71 13.12 13.71
C LYS A 136 1.30 11.92 14.56
N ALA A 137 1.91 11.75 15.73
CA ALA A 137 1.63 10.61 16.59
C ALA A 137 0.19 10.64 17.15
N ALA A 138 -0.34 11.84 17.43
CA ALA A 138 -1.71 11.99 17.88
C ALA A 138 -2.70 11.63 16.76
N ILE A 139 -2.44 12.08 15.53
CA ILE A 139 -3.25 11.75 14.35
C ILE A 139 -3.27 10.24 14.09
N GLU A 140 -2.11 9.60 14.07
CA GLU A 140 -1.99 8.14 13.82
C GLU A 140 -2.75 7.34 14.87
N ALA A 141 -2.70 7.74 16.15
CA ALA A 141 -3.45 7.09 17.22
C ALA A 141 -4.97 7.12 17.01
N ILE A 142 -5.52 8.17 16.40
CA ILE A 142 -6.97 8.24 16.11
C ILE A 142 -7.38 7.08 15.21
N PHE A 143 -6.59 6.77 14.17
CA PHE A 143 -6.90 5.70 13.22
C PHE A 143 -6.59 4.30 13.76
N GLU A 144 -5.74 4.20 14.79
CA GLU A 144 -5.55 2.95 15.53
C GLU A 144 -6.74 2.66 16.44
N ASP A 145 -7.27 3.70 17.10
CA ASP A 145 -8.40 3.59 18.03
C ASP A 145 -9.75 3.45 17.31
N ASP A 146 -9.92 4.10 16.16
CA ASP A 146 -11.17 4.15 15.39
C ASP A 146 -11.05 3.42 14.04
N MET A 147 -11.57 2.19 14.00
CA MET A 147 -11.62 1.39 12.78
C MET A 147 -12.55 1.97 11.71
N ASP A 148 -13.63 2.66 12.08
CA ASP A 148 -14.55 3.24 11.12
C ASP A 148 -13.92 4.45 10.43
N LEU A 149 -13.15 5.25 11.17
CA LEU A 149 -12.37 6.34 10.61
C LEU A 149 -11.30 5.82 9.62
N ARG A 150 -10.59 4.76 9.98
CA ARG A 150 -9.64 4.09 9.06
C ARG A 150 -10.33 3.59 7.80
N ASN A 151 -11.47 2.91 7.95
CA ASN A 151 -12.25 2.42 6.81
C ASN A 151 -12.74 3.58 5.94
N GLY A 152 -13.16 4.70 6.55
CA GLY A 152 -13.52 5.93 5.85
C GLY A 152 -12.38 6.46 4.97
N MET A 153 -11.14 6.46 5.48
CA MET A 153 -9.95 6.85 4.69
C MET A 153 -9.78 5.98 3.44
N VAL A 154 -9.92 4.67 3.59
CA VAL A 154 -9.82 3.72 2.46
C VAL A 154 -10.92 3.97 1.44
N LYS A 155 -12.16 4.23 1.89
CA LYS A 155 -13.29 4.56 1.01
C LYS A 155 -13.05 5.85 0.24
N ALA A 156 -12.56 6.89 0.91
CA ALA A 156 -12.22 8.16 0.27
C ALA A 156 -11.10 7.99 -0.76
N SER A 157 -10.06 7.22 -0.45
CA SER A 157 -8.98 6.92 -1.40
C SER A 157 -9.50 6.19 -2.64
N ASN A 158 -10.36 5.18 -2.43
CA ASN A 158 -10.95 4.41 -3.52
C ASN A 158 -11.89 5.24 -4.40
N TYR A 159 -12.61 6.22 -3.83
CA TYR A 159 -13.45 7.14 -4.60
C TYR A 159 -12.63 7.87 -5.67
N PHE A 160 -11.52 8.52 -5.28
CA PHE A 160 -10.66 9.22 -6.23
C PHE A 160 -10.05 8.27 -7.26
N LEU A 161 -9.60 7.08 -6.84
CA LEU A 161 -9.06 6.08 -7.75
C LEU A 161 -10.09 5.64 -8.80
N PHE A 162 -11.33 5.37 -8.40
CA PHE A 162 -12.36 4.95 -9.34
C PHE A 162 -12.79 6.07 -10.29
N GLN A 163 -12.80 7.33 -9.82
CA GLN A 163 -13.00 8.48 -10.70
C GLN A 163 -11.88 8.57 -11.75
N GLU A 164 -10.61 8.45 -11.34
CA GLU A 164 -9.49 8.44 -12.28
C GLU A 164 -9.59 7.28 -13.27
N ILE A 165 -9.87 6.06 -12.81
CA ILE A 165 -10.04 4.91 -13.70
C ILE A 165 -11.18 5.16 -14.70
N TYR A 166 -12.28 5.77 -14.29
CA TYR A 166 -13.35 6.16 -15.20
C TYR A 166 -12.87 7.15 -16.26
N GLU A 167 -12.15 8.22 -15.86
CA GLU A 167 -11.58 9.19 -16.81
C GLU A 167 -10.58 8.53 -17.78
N LEU A 168 -9.76 7.60 -17.30
CA LEU A 168 -8.81 6.85 -18.13
C LEU A 168 -9.50 5.96 -19.17
N HIS A 169 -10.64 5.35 -18.82
CA HIS A 169 -11.43 4.58 -19.77
C HIS A 169 -12.06 5.48 -20.85
N GLN A 170 -12.52 6.68 -20.50
CA GLN A 170 -13.00 7.64 -21.51
C GLN A 170 -11.88 8.03 -22.47
N GLN A 171 -10.68 8.34 -21.95
CA GLN A 171 -9.51 8.63 -22.78
C GLN A 171 -9.08 7.44 -23.66
N TRP A 172 -9.25 6.21 -23.18
CA TRP A 172 -9.02 5.01 -23.97
C TRP A 172 -10.02 4.91 -25.14
N ALA A 173 -11.30 5.17 -24.90
CA ALA A 173 -12.32 5.20 -25.95
C ALA A 173 -12.01 6.29 -26.99
N ASP A 174 -11.69 7.51 -26.55
CA ASP A 174 -11.29 8.61 -27.43
C ASP A 174 -10.08 8.26 -28.31
N LYS A 175 -9.11 7.50 -27.76
CA LYS A 175 -7.94 7.03 -28.53
C LYS A 175 -8.36 6.10 -29.66
N ILE A 176 -9.23 5.13 -29.37
CA ILE A 176 -9.76 4.21 -30.40
C ILE A 176 -10.52 4.99 -31.48
N ASP A 177 -11.37 5.93 -31.07
CA ASP A 177 -12.14 6.78 -32.00
C ASP A 177 -11.24 7.68 -32.84
N SER A 178 -10.07 8.09 -32.31
CA SER A 178 -9.05 8.82 -33.05
C SER A 178 -8.21 7.98 -34.02
N GLY A 179 -8.47 6.67 -34.10
CA GLY A 179 -7.80 5.73 -35.00
C GLY A 179 -6.58 5.02 -34.42
N VAL A 180 -6.32 5.14 -33.12
CA VAL A 180 -5.32 4.30 -32.43
C VAL A 180 -5.83 2.87 -32.38
N SER A 181 -4.99 1.89 -32.72
CA SER A 181 -5.37 0.48 -32.62
C SER A 181 -5.71 0.11 -31.17
N GLU A 182 -6.69 -0.76 -30.99
CA GLU A 182 -7.12 -1.26 -29.67
C GLU A 182 -5.97 -1.83 -28.84
N GLU A 183 -5.02 -2.54 -29.47
CA GLU A 183 -3.84 -3.09 -28.78
C GLU A 183 -2.97 -2.00 -28.15
N VAL A 184 -2.63 -0.96 -28.92
CA VAL A 184 -1.84 0.19 -28.44
C VAL A 184 -2.61 0.98 -27.38
N ALA A 185 -3.90 1.23 -27.60
CA ALA A 185 -4.73 1.93 -26.63
C ALA A 185 -4.88 1.13 -25.33
N GLY A 186 -5.06 -0.20 -25.42
CA GLY A 186 -5.18 -1.11 -24.29
C GLY A 186 -3.88 -1.20 -23.47
N ALA A 187 -2.73 -1.29 -24.13
CA ALA A 187 -1.44 -1.25 -23.46
C ALA A 187 -1.22 0.07 -22.69
N TRP A 188 -1.63 1.20 -23.29
CA TRP A 188 -1.61 2.50 -22.62
C TRP A 188 -2.53 2.54 -21.39
N LEU A 189 -3.75 2.01 -21.51
CA LEU A 189 -4.72 1.98 -20.41
C LEU A 189 -4.17 1.19 -19.22
N VAL A 190 -3.65 -0.02 -19.46
CA VAL A 190 -3.09 -0.88 -18.39
C VAL A 190 -1.94 -0.17 -17.67
N ASN A 191 -1.02 0.44 -18.41
CA ASN A 191 0.12 1.17 -17.81
C ASN A 191 -0.36 2.37 -16.97
N THR A 192 -1.35 3.10 -17.48
CA THR A 192 -1.86 4.31 -16.82
C THR A 192 -2.68 3.95 -15.58
N VAL A 193 -3.51 2.90 -15.62
CA VAL A 193 -4.23 2.36 -14.45
C VAL A 193 -3.24 1.85 -13.40
N GLN A 194 -2.17 1.14 -13.79
CA GLN A 194 -1.14 0.71 -12.85
C GLN A 194 -0.47 1.89 -12.15
N SER A 195 -0.21 2.97 -12.89
CA SER A 195 0.34 4.21 -12.33
C SER A 195 -0.65 4.89 -11.38
N ALA A 196 -1.95 4.91 -11.73
CA ALA A 196 -3.00 5.47 -10.89
C ALA A 196 -3.17 4.69 -9.58
N VAL A 197 -3.13 3.35 -9.63
CA VAL A 197 -3.16 2.49 -8.43
C VAL A 197 -1.92 2.74 -7.56
N SER A 198 -0.74 2.85 -8.17
CA SER A 198 0.50 3.15 -7.42
C SER A 198 0.40 4.50 -6.71
N LYS A 199 -0.10 5.53 -7.40
CA LYS A 199 -0.32 6.86 -6.84
C LYS A 199 -1.39 6.87 -5.75
N SER A 200 -2.49 6.15 -5.93
CA SER A 200 -3.51 5.99 -4.88
C SER A 200 -2.95 5.32 -3.64
N GLY A 201 -2.02 4.37 -3.80
CA GLY A 201 -1.31 3.73 -2.69
C GLY A 201 -0.40 4.68 -1.90
N GLU A 202 -0.04 5.84 -2.46
CA GLU A 202 0.65 6.87 -1.70
C GLU A 202 -0.27 7.49 -0.64
N GLY A 203 -1.60 7.44 -0.80
CA GLY A 203 -2.59 7.97 0.15
C GLY A 203 -3.14 9.34 -0.25
N LEU A 204 -3.68 10.09 0.72
CA LEU A 204 -4.40 11.34 0.48
C LEU A 204 -3.79 12.50 1.28
N THR A 205 -3.81 13.69 0.70
CA THR A 205 -3.43 14.92 1.40
C THR A 205 -4.68 15.66 1.85
N LEU A 206 -4.78 15.96 3.15
CA LEU A 206 -5.83 16.83 3.71
C LEU A 206 -5.24 18.23 3.89
N ALA A 207 -5.86 19.23 3.28
CA ALA A 207 -5.52 20.64 3.44
C ALA A 207 -6.80 21.48 3.43
N ASP A 208 -6.85 22.54 4.23
CA ASP A 208 -8.04 23.42 4.32
C ASP A 208 -9.34 22.64 4.61
N GLY A 209 -9.24 21.55 5.38
CA GLY A 209 -10.35 20.68 5.73
C GLY A 209 -10.89 19.79 4.61
N LYS A 210 -10.17 19.68 3.48
CA LYS A 210 -10.58 18.86 2.32
C LYS A 210 -9.43 18.00 1.81
N PHE A 211 -9.78 16.83 1.27
CA PHE A 211 -8.82 16.02 0.54
C PHE A 211 -8.51 16.66 -0.80
N ALA A 212 -7.22 16.80 -1.09
CA ALA A 212 -6.76 17.09 -2.43
C ALA A 212 -6.96 15.84 -3.29
N ASP A 213 -7.55 16.02 -4.48
CA ASP A 213 -7.60 14.94 -5.47
C ASP A 213 -6.15 14.65 -5.93
N PRO A 214 -5.62 13.44 -5.66
CA PRO A 214 -4.25 13.10 -6.03
C PRO A 214 -4.05 13.11 -7.53
N PHE A 215 -5.09 13.03 -8.36
CA PHE A 215 -4.98 12.97 -9.82
C PHE A 215 -5.11 14.35 -10.51
N SER A 216 -5.71 15.35 -9.84
CA SER A 216 -5.92 16.71 -10.36
C SER A 216 -4.66 17.45 -10.85
N SER A 217 -3.49 17.17 -10.26
CA SER A 217 -2.20 17.80 -10.59
C SER A 217 -1.49 17.17 -11.79
N ALA A 218 -1.91 15.97 -12.22
CA ALA A 218 -1.41 15.36 -13.44
C ALA A 218 -2.06 16.04 -14.63
N SER A 219 -1.41 17.10 -15.12
CA SER A 219 -1.78 17.80 -16.34
C SER A 219 -2.20 16.77 -17.40
N LYS A 220 -3.50 16.78 -17.75
CA LYS A 220 -4.18 15.90 -18.73
C LYS A 220 -3.45 15.81 -20.09
N ASN A 221 -2.45 16.65 -20.32
CA ASN A 221 -1.61 16.72 -21.51
C ASN A 221 -0.28 15.92 -21.45
N THR A 222 0.24 15.57 -20.26
CA THR A 222 1.60 14.98 -20.16
C THR A 222 1.67 13.47 -20.40
N GLN A 223 0.59 12.73 -20.16
CA GLN A 223 0.56 11.28 -20.41
C GLN A 223 0.31 10.93 -21.88
N ALA A 224 -0.51 11.73 -22.58
CA ALA A 224 -0.69 11.60 -24.02
C ALA A 224 0.65 11.77 -24.76
N LEU A 225 1.49 12.71 -24.34
CA LEU A 225 2.79 12.96 -24.98
C LEU A 225 3.77 11.79 -24.83
N LYS A 226 3.74 11.05 -23.72
CA LYS A 226 4.60 9.87 -23.50
C LYS A 226 4.17 8.66 -24.34
N ALA A 227 2.89 8.50 -24.61
CA ALA A 227 2.37 7.41 -25.44
C ALA A 227 2.74 7.54 -26.94
N TYR A 228 3.05 8.76 -27.40
CA TYR A 228 3.46 9.03 -28.79
C TYR A 228 4.99 9.13 -28.97
N GLN A 229 5.79 8.86 -27.94
CA GLN A 229 7.26 8.89 -28.00
C GLN A 229 7.91 7.51 -28.14
N LEU A 230 7.14 6.46 -28.45
CA LEU A 230 7.66 5.13 -28.79
C LEU A 230 7.72 4.93 -30.30
#